data_AF-A0A357QZ98-F1
#
_entry.id   AF-A0A357QZ98-F1
#
_cell.length_a   1.000
_cell.length_b   1.000
_cell.length_c   1.000
_cell.angle_alpha   90.00
_cell.angle_beta   90.00
_cell.angle_gamma   90.00
#
_symmetry.space_group_name_H-M   'P 1'
#
loop_
_entity.id
_entity.type
_entity.pdbx_description
1 polymer ?
#
loop_
_entity_poly.entity_id
_entity_poly.type
_entity_poly.pdbx_seq_one_letter_code
_entity_poly.pdbx_strand_id
1 'polypeptide(L)'
;MLKAKIQSLLPQLSESERKIVQYIETQPINVKDLTSTKLAQELDISQSTVIRFTQKLGYENFRGFLADLHLVTANDQDFTQDVTKEESMSISISRVLTQYLDVINMTHNDNDLDLIEQAATMIMKARKIMLFGRANNDFFCEYFQIQLLRYHMQAFFDRDTHNSFYIMSQMSEEDVLIVISESGETFEVQQILAAARQKKVKILAITGKAKSSLATMADHVLYTVTFKQETRITTNVIRVSQLFLIDIIMIAILKLDYDGYLQKVMDGDLIFRDEYTKVQGIYDFSHK
;
A
#
# COMPACT_ATOMS: atom_id res chain seq x y z
N MET A 1 15.49 -3.20 -10.55
CA MET A 1 16.33 -4.33 -11.03
C MET A 1 17.65 -3.87 -11.67
N LEU A 2 17.68 -2.87 -12.56
CA LEU A 2 18.92 -2.40 -13.21
C LEU A 2 20.01 -1.93 -12.23
N LYS A 3 19.68 -1.16 -11.18
CA LYS A 3 20.66 -0.72 -10.14
C LYS A 3 21.39 -1.90 -9.49
N ALA A 4 20.68 -2.98 -9.13
CA ALA A 4 21.27 -4.18 -8.53
C ALA A 4 22.18 -4.93 -9.51
N LYS A 5 21.79 -5.02 -10.80
CA LYS A 5 22.62 -5.60 -11.86
C LYS A 5 23.91 -4.80 -12.11
N ILE A 6 23.83 -3.46 -12.03
CA ILE A 6 25.01 -2.59 -12.14
C ILE A 6 25.94 -2.77 -10.93
N GLN A 7 25.39 -2.79 -9.72
CA GLN A 7 26.17 -2.97 -8.49
C GLN A 7 26.92 -4.31 -8.45
N SER A 8 26.28 -5.40 -8.89
CA SER A 8 26.93 -6.72 -8.92
C SER A 8 28.08 -6.83 -9.92
N LEU A 9 28.03 -6.07 -11.01
CA LEU A 9 29.06 -6.08 -12.06
C LEU A 9 30.12 -4.99 -11.90
N LEU A 10 29.90 -4.00 -11.02
CA LEU A 10 30.78 -2.86 -10.80
C LEU A 10 32.29 -3.21 -10.68
N PRO A 11 32.69 -4.29 -9.97
CA PRO A 11 34.10 -4.66 -9.84
C PRO A 11 34.73 -5.11 -11.17
N GLN A 12 33.92 -5.58 -12.12
CA GLN A 12 34.33 -6.20 -13.39
C GLN A 12 34.15 -5.26 -14.59
N LEU A 13 33.78 -4.01 -14.35
CA LEU A 13 33.59 -3.02 -15.42
C LEU A 13 34.93 -2.38 -15.81
N SER A 14 35.17 -2.37 -17.13
CA SER A 14 36.21 -1.57 -17.75
C SER A 14 35.97 -0.07 -17.55
N GLU A 15 37.00 0.75 -17.77
CA GLU A 15 36.92 2.20 -17.66
C GLU A 15 35.82 2.80 -18.56
N SER A 16 35.71 2.32 -19.81
CA SER A 16 34.67 2.73 -20.75
C SER A 16 33.26 2.31 -20.31
N GLU A 17 33.11 1.15 -19.66
CA GLU A 17 31.81 0.72 -19.10
C GLU A 17 31.44 1.53 -17.85
N ARG A 18 32.41 1.95 -17.04
CA ARG A 18 32.18 2.82 -15.88
C ARG A 18 31.67 4.20 -16.28
N LYS A 19 32.12 4.75 -17.42
CA LYS A 19 31.56 5.98 -18.00
C LYS A 19 30.06 5.87 -18.27
N ILE A 20 29.60 4.70 -18.74
CA ILE A 20 28.18 4.43 -18.99
C ILE A 20 27.40 4.43 -17.66
N VAL A 21 27.93 3.77 -16.61
CA VAL A 21 27.31 3.76 -15.28
C VAL A 21 27.22 5.17 -14.70
N GLN A 22 28.31 5.93 -14.77
CA GLN A 22 28.35 7.31 -14.26
C GLN A 22 27.34 8.20 -14.98
N TYR A 23 27.18 8.06 -16.30
CA TYR A 23 26.17 8.78 -17.06
C TYR A 23 24.75 8.47 -16.57
N ILE A 24 24.45 7.19 -16.31
CA ILE A 24 23.16 6.73 -15.77
C ILE A 24 22.87 7.32 -14.39
N GLU A 25 23.89 7.46 -13.53
CA GLU A 25 23.71 7.91 -12.16
C GLU A 25 23.67 9.44 -12.02
N THR A 26 24.27 10.19 -12.94
CA THR A 26 24.51 11.63 -12.77
C THR A 26 23.70 12.53 -13.70
N GLN A 27 23.19 12.02 -14.82
CA GLN A 27 22.50 12.84 -15.82
C GLN A 27 20.98 12.58 -15.83
N PRO A 28 20.14 13.60 -16.00
CA PRO A 28 18.74 13.40 -16.34
C PRO A 28 18.64 12.83 -17.76
N ILE A 29 18.30 11.54 -17.87
CA ILE A 29 18.27 10.83 -19.15
C ILE A 29 16.87 10.91 -19.78
N ASN A 30 16.78 11.57 -20.93
CA ASN A 30 15.63 11.44 -21.81
C ASN A 30 15.78 10.16 -22.66
N VAL A 31 15.20 9.07 -22.16
CA VAL A 31 15.32 7.73 -22.78
C VAL A 31 14.69 7.67 -24.17
N LYS A 32 13.70 8.53 -24.49
CA LYS A 32 13.01 8.54 -25.80
C LYS A 32 13.95 8.86 -26.95
N ASP A 33 14.96 9.70 -26.71
CA ASP A 33 15.92 10.15 -27.72
C ASP A 33 17.28 9.45 -27.63
N LEU A 34 17.41 8.46 -26.75
CA LEU A 34 18.68 7.79 -26.48
C LEU A 34 18.84 6.55 -27.39
N THR A 35 19.85 6.57 -28.24
CA THR A 35 20.26 5.42 -29.07
C THR A 35 21.65 4.94 -28.67
N SER A 36 22.01 3.70 -29.00
CA SER A 36 23.34 3.16 -28.68
C SER A 36 24.46 3.96 -29.35
N THR A 37 24.19 4.50 -30.54
CA THR A 37 25.11 5.39 -31.28
C THR A 37 25.27 6.73 -30.57
N LYS A 38 24.16 7.35 -30.16
CA LYS A 38 24.18 8.64 -29.49
C LYS A 38 24.86 8.56 -28.13
N LEU A 39 24.55 7.52 -27.34
CA LEU A 39 25.21 7.27 -26.06
C LEU A 39 26.73 7.04 -26.22
N ALA A 40 27.12 6.32 -27.28
CA ALA A 40 28.53 6.09 -27.60
C ALA A 40 29.26 7.40 -27.94
N GLN A 41 28.61 8.29 -28.72
CA GLN A 41 29.14 9.60 -29.07
C GLN A 41 29.26 10.53 -27.86
N GLU A 42 28.24 10.60 -27.00
CA GLU A 42 28.25 11.46 -25.81
C GLU A 42 29.32 11.06 -24.80
N LEU A 43 29.68 9.78 -24.74
CA LEU A 43 30.67 9.24 -23.80
C LEU A 43 32.06 9.04 -24.39
N ASP A 44 32.24 9.37 -25.68
CA ASP A 44 33.47 9.13 -26.44
C ASP A 44 33.96 7.67 -26.33
N ILE A 45 33.06 6.73 -26.65
CA ILE A 45 33.33 5.30 -26.66
C ILE A 45 32.76 4.65 -27.93
N SER A 46 33.14 3.41 -28.23
CA SER A 46 32.57 2.69 -29.37
C SER A 46 31.14 2.23 -29.12
N GLN A 47 30.30 2.25 -30.16
CA GLN A 47 28.93 1.67 -30.10
C GLN A 47 28.95 0.20 -29.67
N SER A 48 29.96 -0.56 -30.12
CA SER A 48 30.15 -1.96 -29.71
C SER A 48 30.38 -2.12 -28.20
N THR A 49 30.98 -1.14 -27.54
CA THR A 49 31.16 -1.14 -26.08
C THR A 49 29.84 -0.94 -25.37
N VAL A 50 28.99 -0.02 -25.85
CA VAL A 50 27.62 0.17 -25.34
C VAL A 50 26.80 -1.11 -25.47
N ILE A 51 26.83 -1.76 -26.64
CA ILE A 51 26.07 -3.01 -26.86
C ILE A 51 26.57 -4.13 -25.94
N ARG A 52 27.88 -4.35 -25.87
CA ARG A 52 28.46 -5.38 -24.98
C ARG A 52 28.13 -5.13 -23.51
N PHE A 53 28.16 -3.88 -23.06
CA PHE A 53 27.75 -3.52 -21.70
C PHE A 53 26.29 -3.93 -21.43
N THR A 54 25.36 -3.62 -22.33
CA THR A 54 23.95 -4.03 -22.16
C THR A 54 23.76 -5.54 -22.16
N GLN A 55 24.50 -6.26 -22.99
CA GLN A 55 24.48 -7.73 -23.00
C GLN A 55 25.08 -8.34 -21.73
N LYS A 56 26.15 -7.73 -21.20
CA LYS A 56 26.79 -8.13 -19.93
C LYS A 56 25.85 -7.96 -18.73
N LEU A 57 24.92 -7.01 -18.78
CA LEU A 57 23.82 -6.84 -17.82
C LEU A 57 22.64 -7.83 -18.03
N GLY A 58 22.75 -8.73 -19.02
CA GLY A 58 21.76 -9.75 -19.33
C GLY A 58 20.59 -9.27 -20.19
N TYR A 59 20.75 -8.19 -20.97
CA TYR A 59 19.74 -7.76 -21.94
C TYR A 59 20.04 -8.34 -23.32
N GLU A 60 19.01 -8.84 -24.01
CA GLU A 60 19.14 -9.36 -25.37
C GLU A 60 19.50 -8.27 -26.39
N ASN A 61 19.02 -7.04 -26.16
CA ASN A 61 19.23 -5.91 -27.04
C ASN A 61 19.20 -4.57 -26.29
N PHE A 62 19.69 -3.52 -26.95
CA PHE A 62 19.75 -2.17 -26.39
C PHE A 62 18.36 -1.62 -26.02
N ARG A 63 17.29 -2.00 -26.72
CA ARG A 63 15.92 -1.56 -26.41
C ARG A 63 15.44 -2.14 -25.07
N GLY A 64 15.75 -3.40 -24.77
CA GLY A 64 15.46 -4.00 -23.47
C GLY A 64 16.17 -3.28 -22.32
N PHE A 65 17.42 -2.86 -22.53
CA PHE A 65 18.15 -2.02 -21.59
C PHE A 65 17.51 -0.63 -21.41
N LEU A 66 17.10 0.04 -22.51
CA LEU A 66 16.43 1.35 -22.44
C LEU A 66 15.11 1.28 -21.64
N ALA A 67 14.34 0.20 -21.78
CA ALA A 67 13.10 0.02 -21.02
C ALA A 67 13.37 0.01 -19.51
N ASP A 68 14.36 -0.77 -19.06
CA ASP A 68 14.75 -0.82 -17.64
C ASP A 68 15.42 0.48 -17.17
N LEU A 69 16.17 1.15 -18.05
CA LEU A 69 16.78 2.46 -17.76
C LEU A 69 15.69 3.51 -17.52
N HIS A 70 14.65 3.55 -18.35
CA HIS A 70 13.52 4.46 -18.19
C HIS A 70 12.84 4.32 -16.82
N LEU A 71 12.65 3.09 -16.36
CA LEU A 71 12.09 2.81 -15.03
C LEU A 71 12.97 3.33 -13.88
N VAL A 72 14.28 3.44 -14.10
CA VAL A 72 15.25 3.87 -13.07
C VAL A 72 15.57 5.35 -13.14
N THR A 73 15.47 5.96 -14.33
CA THR A 73 15.76 7.38 -14.57
C THR A 73 14.51 8.26 -14.58
N ALA A 74 13.32 7.67 -14.42
CA ALA A 74 12.10 8.40 -14.07
C ALA A 74 12.28 8.98 -12.64
N ASN A 75 12.99 10.10 -12.56
CA ASN A 75 13.03 10.95 -11.36
C ASN A 75 11.64 11.56 -11.12
N ASP A 76 11.39 11.96 -9.87
CA ASP A 76 10.20 12.57 -9.22
C ASP A 76 9.22 13.45 -10.05
N GLN A 77 9.53 13.83 -11.27
CA GLN A 77 8.65 14.59 -12.16
C GLN A 77 7.49 13.76 -12.74
N ASP A 78 7.59 12.43 -12.78
CA ASP A 78 6.53 11.56 -13.36
C ASP A 78 5.29 11.40 -12.46
N PHE A 79 5.33 11.85 -11.19
CA PHE A 79 4.16 11.87 -10.30
C PHE A 79 3.12 12.94 -10.68
N THR A 80 3.48 13.88 -11.55
CA THR A 80 2.64 15.04 -11.91
C THR A 80 1.91 14.91 -13.23
N GLN A 81 2.30 13.95 -14.07
CA GLN A 81 1.71 13.78 -15.41
C GLN A 81 0.62 12.72 -15.40
N ASP A 82 -0.59 13.13 -15.78
CA ASP A 82 -1.72 12.22 -15.96
C ASP A 82 -1.49 11.26 -17.15
N VAL A 83 -2.29 10.21 -17.26
CA VAL A 83 -2.28 9.33 -18.43
C VAL A 83 -2.72 10.12 -19.66
N THR A 84 -1.95 10.05 -20.75
CA THR A 84 -2.34 10.66 -22.03
C THR A 84 -2.97 9.62 -22.95
N LYS A 85 -3.82 10.05 -23.88
CA LYS A 85 -4.51 9.14 -24.80
C LYS A 85 -3.53 8.46 -25.77
N GLU A 86 -2.45 9.16 -26.10
CA GLU A 86 -1.43 8.75 -27.06
C GLU A 86 -0.37 7.83 -26.44
N GLU A 87 -0.39 7.65 -25.12
CA GLU A 87 0.52 6.78 -24.39
C GLU A 87 0.21 5.30 -24.63
N SER A 88 1.25 4.48 -24.81
CA SER A 88 1.06 3.04 -24.94
C SER A 88 0.70 2.41 -23.59
N MET A 89 -0.19 1.41 -23.61
CA MET A 89 -0.60 0.70 -22.40
C MET A 89 0.56 0.10 -21.60
N SER A 90 1.67 -0.27 -22.27
CA SER A 90 2.89 -0.76 -21.59
C SER A 90 3.52 0.28 -20.66
N ILE A 91 3.49 1.56 -21.04
CA ILE A 91 4.01 2.66 -20.23
C ILE A 91 3.05 2.90 -19.05
N SER A 92 1.74 2.94 -19.32
CA SER A 92 0.73 3.09 -18.27
C SER A 92 0.82 2.00 -17.19
N ILE A 93 0.96 0.72 -17.59
CA ILE A 93 1.14 -0.41 -16.66
C ILE A 93 2.42 -0.22 -15.83
N SER A 94 3.53 0.12 -16.48
CA SER A 94 4.82 0.30 -15.80
C SER A 94 4.78 1.45 -14.79
N ARG A 95 4.07 2.53 -15.12
CA ARG A 95 3.88 3.68 -14.23
C ARG A 95 3.01 3.31 -13.03
N VAL A 96 1.91 2.58 -13.21
CA VAL A 96 1.09 2.09 -12.09
C VAL A 96 1.91 1.18 -11.18
N LEU A 97 2.69 0.25 -11.74
CA LEU A 97 3.55 -0.64 -10.95
C LEU A 97 4.57 0.14 -10.11
N THR A 98 5.25 1.10 -10.74
CA THR A 98 6.25 1.93 -10.06
C THR A 98 5.61 2.74 -8.93
N GLN A 99 4.48 3.40 -9.21
CA GLN A 99 3.75 4.17 -8.21
C GLN A 99 3.22 3.30 -7.06
N TYR A 100 2.79 2.07 -7.31
CA TYR A 100 2.43 1.15 -6.22
C TYR A 100 3.61 0.82 -5.33
N LEU A 101 4.77 0.50 -5.90
CA LEU A 101 5.99 0.21 -5.13
C LEU A 101 6.40 1.42 -4.29
N ASP A 102 6.33 2.62 -4.87
CA ASP A 102 6.68 3.86 -4.16
C ASP A 102 5.71 4.14 -3.02
N VAL A 103 4.40 4.02 -3.26
CA VAL A 103 3.39 4.21 -2.21
C VAL A 103 3.61 3.24 -1.06
N ILE A 104 3.88 1.96 -1.35
CA ILE A 104 4.14 0.96 -0.31
C ILE A 104 5.41 1.31 0.47
N ASN A 105 6.49 1.69 -0.21
CA ASN A 105 7.75 2.06 0.44
C ASN A 105 7.60 3.30 1.32
N MET A 106 6.92 4.34 0.83
CA MET A 106 6.64 5.55 1.61
C MET A 106 5.76 5.23 2.83
N THR A 107 4.70 4.44 2.64
CA THR A 107 3.84 3.99 3.75
C THR A 107 4.63 3.23 4.79
N HIS A 108 5.53 2.33 4.38
CA HIS A 108 6.40 1.60 5.31
C HIS A 108 7.32 2.54 6.10
N ASN A 109 7.92 3.53 5.44
CA ASN A 109 8.85 4.47 6.08
C ASN A 109 8.17 5.44 7.04
N ASP A 110 6.92 5.82 6.76
CA ASP A 110 6.15 6.76 7.60
C ASP A 110 5.50 6.10 8.83
N ASN A 111 5.54 4.76 8.92
CA ASN A 111 4.94 3.98 10.00
C ASN A 111 5.99 3.05 10.62
N ASP A 112 6.61 3.50 11.70
CA ASP A 112 7.55 2.66 12.43
C ASP A 112 6.87 1.48 13.13
N LEU A 113 7.70 0.51 13.54
CA LEU A 113 7.24 -0.71 14.17
C LEU A 113 6.46 -0.44 15.47
N ASP A 114 6.91 0.54 16.26
CA ASP A 114 6.32 0.85 17.56
C ASP A 114 4.88 1.37 17.41
N LEU A 115 4.62 2.21 16.41
CA LEU A 115 3.26 2.68 16.08
C LEU A 115 2.34 1.53 15.68
N ILE A 116 2.85 0.61 14.85
CA ILE A 116 2.10 -0.56 14.40
C ILE A 116 1.75 -1.48 15.58
N GLU A 117 2.73 -1.78 16.44
CA GLU A 117 2.52 -2.64 17.61
C GLU A 117 1.56 -2.02 18.63
N GLN A 118 1.63 -0.71 18.83
CA GLN A 118 0.70 0.03 19.69
C GLN A 118 -0.72 -0.02 19.12
N ALA A 119 -0.91 0.21 17.83
CA ALA A 119 -2.21 0.12 17.16
C ALA A 119 -2.80 -1.30 17.27
N ALA A 120 -2.00 -2.34 17.00
CA ALA A 120 -2.43 -3.73 17.12
C ALA A 120 -2.83 -4.09 18.58
N THR A 121 -2.04 -3.65 19.55
CA THR A 121 -2.32 -3.87 20.98
C THR A 121 -3.60 -3.16 21.42
N MET A 122 -3.82 -1.94 20.94
CA MET A 122 -5.02 -1.15 21.20
C MET A 122 -6.27 -1.86 20.67
N ILE A 123 -6.21 -2.38 19.43
CA ILE A 123 -7.30 -3.13 18.80
C ILE A 123 -7.58 -4.43 19.55
N MET A 124 -6.54 -5.21 19.88
CA MET A 124 -6.69 -6.51 20.53
C MET A 124 -7.29 -6.41 21.95
N LYS A 125 -7.07 -5.29 22.64
CA LYS A 125 -7.64 -5.01 23.98
C LYS A 125 -9.05 -4.42 23.92
N ALA A 126 -9.56 -4.06 22.74
CA ALA A 126 -10.85 -3.41 22.60
C ALA A 126 -11.99 -4.41 22.84
N ARG A 127 -13.02 -3.99 23.58
CA ARG A 127 -14.24 -4.78 23.74
C ARG A 127 -15.09 -4.75 22.46
N LYS A 128 -15.26 -3.56 21.87
CA LYS A 128 -15.87 -3.35 20.54
C LYS A 128 -14.95 -2.50 19.67
N ILE A 129 -15.01 -2.73 18.37
CA ILE A 129 -14.26 -1.98 17.37
C ILE A 129 -15.28 -1.39 16.39
N MET A 130 -15.34 -0.07 16.30
CA MET A 130 -16.14 0.62 15.28
C MET A 130 -15.21 1.11 14.19
N LEU A 131 -15.56 0.85 12.94
CA LEU A 131 -14.85 1.35 11.78
C LEU A 131 -15.66 2.48 11.16
N PHE A 132 -14.96 3.53 10.73
CA PHE A 132 -15.59 4.68 10.09
C PHE A 132 -14.76 5.17 8.91
N GLY A 133 -15.36 5.17 7.74
CA GLY A 133 -14.80 5.67 6.49
C GLY A 133 -15.95 5.93 5.52
N ARG A 134 -15.77 6.91 4.63
CA ARG A 134 -16.81 7.33 3.67
C ARG A 134 -16.28 7.37 2.25
N ALA A 135 -17.24 7.29 1.31
CA ALA A 135 -16.98 7.19 -0.12
C ALA A 135 -15.98 6.06 -0.40
N ASN A 136 -14.87 6.35 -1.07
CA ASN A 136 -13.89 5.34 -1.46
C ASN A 136 -13.20 4.60 -0.30
N ASN A 137 -13.38 5.03 0.95
CA ASN A 137 -12.81 4.39 2.13
C ASN A 137 -13.73 3.33 2.76
N ASP A 138 -15.01 3.28 2.37
CA ASP A 138 -15.98 2.33 2.94
C ASP A 138 -15.60 0.87 2.67
N PHE A 139 -15.07 0.57 1.49
CA PHE A 139 -14.57 -0.76 1.12
C PHE A 139 -13.43 -1.23 2.02
N PHE A 140 -12.53 -0.34 2.43
CA PHE A 140 -11.43 -0.68 3.34
C PHE A 140 -11.93 -0.89 4.78
N CYS A 141 -12.94 -0.12 5.21
CA CYS A 141 -13.61 -0.38 6.47
C CYS A 141 -14.34 -1.72 6.46
N GLU A 142 -15.10 -2.03 5.41
CA GLU A 142 -15.78 -3.32 5.29
C GLU A 142 -14.79 -4.49 5.24
N TYR A 143 -13.71 -4.37 4.46
CA TYR A 143 -12.65 -5.35 4.42
C TYR A 143 -12.04 -5.57 5.82
N PHE A 144 -11.64 -4.50 6.49
CA PHE A 144 -11.02 -4.61 7.81
C PHE A 144 -12.01 -5.15 8.86
N GLN A 145 -13.30 -4.80 8.79
CA GLN A 145 -14.34 -5.38 9.62
C GLN A 145 -14.39 -6.91 9.46
N ILE A 146 -14.42 -7.41 8.22
CA ILE A 146 -14.43 -8.86 7.94
C ILE A 146 -13.17 -9.52 8.51
N GLN A 147 -11.99 -8.92 8.31
CA GLN A 147 -10.74 -9.45 8.85
C GLN A 147 -10.79 -9.56 10.38
N LEU A 148 -11.29 -8.55 11.09
CA LEU A 148 -11.43 -8.54 12.56
C LEU A 148 -12.46 -9.56 13.05
N LEU A 149 -13.59 -9.72 12.34
CA LEU A 149 -14.62 -10.70 12.68
C LEU A 149 -14.07 -12.14 12.62
N ARG A 150 -13.19 -12.46 11.67
CA ARG A 150 -12.52 -13.78 11.63
C ARG A 150 -11.61 -14.03 12.85
N TYR A 151 -11.17 -12.97 13.51
CA TYR A 151 -10.40 -13.04 14.77
C TYR A 151 -11.32 -13.02 16.00
N HIS A 152 -12.63 -13.22 15.81
CA HIS A 152 -13.67 -13.18 16.85
C HIS A 152 -13.72 -11.84 17.60
N MET A 153 -13.28 -10.76 16.95
CA MET A 153 -13.39 -9.42 17.49
C MET A 153 -14.72 -8.79 17.09
N GLN A 154 -15.39 -8.10 18.02
CA GLN A 154 -16.67 -7.45 17.76
C GLN A 154 -16.47 -6.17 16.93
N ALA A 155 -16.44 -6.32 15.61
CA ALA A 155 -16.21 -5.23 14.66
C ALA A 155 -17.49 -4.77 13.96
N PHE A 156 -17.73 -3.46 13.96
CA PHE A 156 -18.93 -2.82 13.43
C PHE A 156 -18.57 -1.78 12.37
N PHE A 157 -19.22 -1.87 11.22
CA PHE A 157 -19.15 -0.88 10.15
C PHE A 157 -20.52 -0.74 9.49
N ASP A 158 -20.91 0.49 9.15
CA ASP A 158 -22.11 0.76 8.36
C ASP A 158 -21.86 1.89 7.34
N ARG A 159 -22.29 1.67 6.10
CA ARG A 159 -22.16 2.63 4.99
C ARG A 159 -23.10 3.83 5.16
N ASP A 160 -24.17 3.69 5.94
CA ASP A 160 -25.05 4.78 6.33
C ASP A 160 -24.48 5.54 7.55
N THR A 161 -24.48 6.87 7.44
CA THR A 161 -23.94 7.74 8.48
C THR A 161 -24.81 7.78 9.73
N HIS A 162 -26.13 7.73 9.60
CA HIS A 162 -27.04 7.70 10.74
C HIS A 162 -26.88 6.41 11.55
N ASN A 163 -26.77 5.26 10.87
CA ASN A 163 -26.48 3.99 11.52
C ASN A 163 -25.15 4.01 12.26
N SER A 164 -24.14 4.66 11.70
CA SER A 164 -22.85 4.84 12.38
C SER A 164 -22.96 5.64 13.67
N PHE A 165 -23.84 6.63 13.75
CA PHE A 165 -24.11 7.34 15.02
C PHE A 165 -24.84 6.48 16.04
N TYR A 166 -25.75 5.60 15.61
CA TYR A 166 -26.34 4.61 16.51
C TYR A 166 -25.30 3.64 17.06
N ILE A 167 -24.35 3.18 16.24
CA ILE A 167 -23.22 2.36 16.70
C ILE A 167 -22.38 3.14 17.73
N MET A 168 -21.97 4.37 17.41
CA MET A 168 -21.21 5.24 18.31
C MET A 168 -21.94 5.50 19.65
N SER A 169 -23.28 5.62 19.62
CA SER A 169 -24.10 5.78 20.83
C SER A 169 -24.02 4.59 21.80
N GLN A 170 -23.49 3.44 21.36
CA GLN A 170 -23.30 2.22 22.16
C GLN A 170 -21.84 1.94 22.55
N MET A 171 -20.90 2.80 22.13
CA MET A 171 -19.47 2.69 22.45
C MET A 171 -19.12 3.29 23.83
N SER A 172 -18.00 2.90 24.42
CA SER A 172 -17.44 3.48 25.66
C SER A 172 -15.90 3.53 25.63
N GLU A 173 -15.28 3.94 26.74
CA GLU A 173 -13.81 4.05 26.89
C GLU A 173 -13.03 2.71 26.79
N GLU A 174 -13.74 1.59 26.81
CA GLU A 174 -13.21 0.23 26.60
C GLU A 174 -13.18 -0.18 25.12
N ASP A 175 -13.76 0.64 24.25
CA ASP A 175 -13.93 0.36 22.84
C ASP A 175 -12.99 1.25 22.00
N VAL A 176 -12.78 0.86 20.74
CA VAL A 176 -11.92 1.58 19.79
C VAL A 176 -12.73 2.03 18.57
N LEU A 177 -12.53 3.28 18.16
CA LEU A 177 -12.94 3.80 16.87
C LEU A 177 -11.73 3.82 15.93
N ILE A 178 -11.82 3.13 14.81
CA ILE A 178 -10.85 3.17 13.72
C ILE A 178 -11.41 4.06 12.61
N VAL A 179 -10.75 5.18 12.32
CA VAL A 179 -11.18 6.12 11.27
C VAL A 179 -10.22 6.05 10.09
N ILE A 180 -10.74 5.70 8.91
CA ILE A 180 -9.99 5.73 7.65
C ILE A 180 -10.42 6.95 6.84
N SER A 181 -9.54 7.96 6.76
CA SER A 181 -9.82 9.19 6.02
C SER A 181 -8.52 9.85 5.56
N GLU A 182 -8.35 9.99 4.25
CA GLU A 182 -7.16 10.60 3.67
C GLU A 182 -6.96 12.06 4.14
N SER A 183 -8.01 12.88 4.06
CA SER A 183 -7.93 14.29 4.47
C SER A 183 -7.99 14.46 5.98
N GLY A 184 -8.75 13.61 6.68
CA GLY A 184 -9.03 13.75 8.11
C GLY A 184 -9.93 14.95 8.46
N GLU A 185 -10.54 15.60 7.47
CA GLU A 185 -11.24 16.88 7.63
C GLU A 185 -12.71 16.87 7.17
N THR A 186 -13.25 15.75 6.70
CA THR A 186 -14.64 15.74 6.22
C THR A 186 -15.62 16.01 7.36
N PHE A 187 -16.77 16.60 7.02
CA PHE A 187 -17.79 16.97 8.01
C PHE A 187 -18.25 15.76 8.84
N GLU A 188 -18.47 14.62 8.20
CA GLU A 188 -18.87 13.37 8.86
C GLU A 188 -17.77 12.85 9.79
N VAL A 189 -16.50 12.97 9.41
CA VAL A 189 -15.36 12.64 10.27
C VAL A 189 -15.33 13.56 11.48
N GLN A 190 -15.52 14.87 11.32
CA GLN A 190 -15.55 15.78 12.48
C GLN A 190 -16.69 15.47 13.44
N GLN A 191 -17.88 15.13 12.93
CA GLN A 191 -19.02 14.80 13.78
C GLN A 191 -18.80 13.49 14.56
N ILE A 192 -18.28 12.43 13.92
CA ILE A 192 -18.05 11.16 14.61
C ILE A 192 -16.94 11.28 15.66
N LEU A 193 -15.92 12.08 15.36
CA LEU A 193 -14.82 12.40 16.26
C LEU A 193 -15.30 13.18 17.49
N ALA A 194 -16.19 14.15 17.31
CA ALA A 194 -16.82 14.88 18.42
C ALA A 194 -17.63 13.94 19.33
N ALA A 195 -18.41 13.02 18.75
CA ALA A 195 -19.16 12.02 19.50
C ALA A 195 -18.23 11.04 20.25
N ALA A 196 -17.17 10.56 19.61
CA ALA A 196 -16.17 9.69 20.23
C ALA A 196 -15.51 10.34 21.45
N ARG A 197 -15.14 11.62 21.34
CA ARG A 197 -14.55 12.40 22.45
C ARG A 197 -15.50 12.52 23.64
N GLN A 198 -16.77 12.83 23.41
CA GLN A 198 -17.75 12.94 24.49
C GLN A 198 -17.87 11.63 25.30
N LYS A 199 -17.64 10.50 24.64
CA LYS A 199 -17.72 9.16 25.22
C LYS A 199 -16.37 8.57 25.63
N LYS A 200 -15.28 9.32 25.43
CA LYS A 200 -13.89 8.92 25.69
C LYS A 200 -13.50 7.61 24.99
N VAL A 201 -14.09 7.34 23.82
CA VAL A 201 -13.73 6.20 22.98
C VAL A 201 -12.32 6.44 22.46
N LYS A 202 -11.48 5.41 22.50
CA LYS A 202 -10.11 5.52 21.97
C LYS A 202 -10.14 5.54 20.45
N ILE A 203 -9.25 6.30 19.82
CA ILE A 203 -9.29 6.58 18.38
C ILE A 203 -7.97 6.16 17.73
N LEU A 204 -8.05 5.25 16.75
CA LEU A 204 -6.99 4.94 15.81
C LEU A 204 -7.29 5.64 14.48
N ALA A 205 -6.40 6.52 14.05
CA ALA A 205 -6.51 7.18 12.74
C ALA A 205 -5.65 6.46 11.70
N ILE A 206 -6.21 6.21 10.51
CA ILE A 206 -5.48 5.86 9.30
C ILE A 206 -5.71 7.01 8.32
N THR A 207 -4.69 7.88 8.16
CA THR A 207 -4.86 9.17 7.47
C THR A 207 -3.61 9.63 6.73
N GLY A 208 -3.80 10.48 5.72
CA GLY A 208 -2.68 10.99 4.92
C GLY A 208 -2.06 12.29 5.46
N LYS A 209 -2.80 13.04 6.29
CA LYS A 209 -2.40 14.37 6.75
C LYS A 209 -2.13 14.40 8.24
N ALA A 210 -0.84 14.49 8.60
CA ALA A 210 -0.38 14.55 10.00
C ALA A 210 -0.89 15.76 10.81
N LYS A 211 -1.25 16.85 10.14
CA LYS A 211 -1.81 18.06 10.78
C LYS A 211 -3.34 18.14 10.69
N SER A 212 -4.02 17.03 10.40
CA SER A 212 -5.48 17.02 10.31
C SER A 212 -6.13 17.02 11.69
N SER A 213 -7.40 17.44 11.73
CA SER A 213 -8.26 17.33 12.91
C SER A 213 -8.37 15.89 13.41
N LEU A 214 -8.43 14.91 12.50
CA LEU A 214 -8.40 13.49 12.83
C LEU A 214 -7.08 13.09 13.50
N ALA A 215 -5.93 13.39 12.89
CA ALA A 215 -4.63 13.04 13.45
C ALA A 215 -4.40 13.68 14.83
N THR A 216 -4.83 14.93 15.01
CA THR A 216 -4.71 15.66 16.28
C THR A 216 -5.59 15.07 17.39
N MET A 217 -6.68 14.40 17.01
CA MET A 217 -7.65 13.86 17.97
C MET A 217 -7.39 12.40 18.33
N ALA A 218 -6.64 11.68 17.50
CA ALA A 218 -6.42 10.26 17.68
C ALA A 218 -5.41 9.94 18.79
N ASP A 219 -5.61 8.81 19.47
CA ASP A 219 -4.65 8.27 20.44
C ASP A 219 -3.45 7.65 19.72
N HIS A 220 -3.69 7.03 18.57
CA HIS A 220 -2.66 6.49 17.67
C HIS A 220 -2.97 6.86 16.23
N VAL A 221 -1.92 7.13 15.44
CA VAL A 221 -2.04 7.51 14.03
C VAL A 221 -1.12 6.63 13.20
N LEU A 222 -1.70 6.07 12.13
CA LEU A 222 -0.97 5.45 11.04
C LEU A 222 -1.14 6.29 9.78
N TYR A 223 -0.04 6.49 9.07
CA TYR A 223 0.04 7.42 7.96
C TYR A 223 -0.09 6.71 6.62
N THR A 224 -1.05 7.15 5.81
CA THR A 224 -1.08 6.83 4.39
C THR A 224 -0.28 7.87 3.60
N VAL A 225 0.11 7.53 2.38
CA VAL A 225 0.79 8.49 1.50
C VAL A 225 -0.18 9.60 1.07
N THR A 226 0.32 10.80 0.83
CA THR A 226 -0.41 11.86 0.11
C THR A 226 0.44 12.40 -1.03
N PHE A 227 -0.21 12.70 -2.14
CA PHE A 227 0.46 13.32 -3.29
C PHE A 227 0.18 14.82 -3.32
N LYS A 228 1.18 15.62 -3.68
CA LYS A 228 1.02 17.08 -3.86
C LYS A 228 0.07 17.43 -5.00
N GLN A 229 -0.02 16.57 -6.01
CA GLN A 229 -0.90 16.71 -7.16
C GLN A 229 -1.70 15.42 -7.37
N GLU A 230 -3.00 15.58 -7.55
CA GLU A 230 -3.90 14.47 -7.86
C GLU A 230 -3.90 14.23 -9.38
N THR A 231 -3.59 13.00 -9.77
CA THR A 231 -3.71 12.47 -11.13
C THR A 231 -4.61 11.23 -11.08
N ARG A 232 -5.12 10.76 -12.23
CA ARG A 232 -5.96 9.55 -12.24
C ARG A 232 -5.26 8.32 -11.68
N ILE A 233 -3.93 8.24 -11.84
CA ILE A 233 -3.16 7.13 -11.30
C ILE A 233 -2.96 7.33 -9.80
N THR A 234 -2.53 8.51 -9.35
CA THR A 234 -2.23 8.75 -7.92
C THR A 234 -3.46 8.55 -7.02
N THR A 235 -4.65 8.98 -7.48
CA THR A 235 -5.92 8.74 -6.76
C THR A 235 -6.26 7.26 -6.62
N ASN A 236 -5.85 6.42 -7.57
CA ASN A 236 -6.08 4.98 -7.49
C ASN A 236 -5.00 4.28 -6.67
N VAL A 237 -3.73 4.65 -6.86
CA VAL A 237 -2.62 3.94 -6.23
C VAL A 237 -2.49 4.20 -4.73
N ILE A 238 -2.90 5.37 -4.25
CA ILE A 238 -2.87 5.72 -2.81
C ILE A 238 -3.60 4.69 -1.94
N ARG A 239 -4.63 4.03 -2.50
CA ARG A 239 -5.45 3.03 -1.80
C ARG A 239 -4.66 1.78 -1.39
N VAL A 240 -3.56 1.47 -2.08
CA VAL A 240 -2.70 0.35 -1.68
C VAL A 240 -2.07 0.57 -0.30
N SER A 241 -1.86 1.83 0.11
CA SER A 241 -1.34 2.15 1.45
C SER A 241 -2.33 1.74 2.55
N GLN A 242 -3.63 1.97 2.33
CA GLN A 242 -4.67 1.60 3.29
C GLN A 242 -4.76 0.08 3.44
N LEU A 243 -4.77 -0.65 2.32
CA LEU A 243 -4.75 -2.11 2.32
C LEU A 243 -3.50 -2.66 3.01
N PHE A 244 -2.33 -2.12 2.66
CA PHE A 244 -1.05 -2.50 3.25
C PHE A 244 -1.02 -2.30 4.77
N LEU A 245 -1.52 -1.17 5.28
CA LEU A 245 -1.61 -0.93 6.72
C LEU A 245 -2.59 -1.88 7.40
N ILE A 246 -3.74 -2.15 6.80
CA ILE A 246 -4.71 -3.13 7.35
C ILE A 246 -4.05 -4.51 7.46
N ASP A 247 -3.37 -4.97 6.40
CA ASP A 247 -2.70 -6.28 6.40
C ASP A 247 -1.59 -6.36 7.45
N ILE A 248 -0.78 -5.31 7.59
CA ILE A 248 0.26 -5.22 8.61
C ILE A 248 -0.32 -5.26 10.02
N ILE A 249 -1.40 -4.50 10.28
CA ILE A 249 -2.08 -4.51 11.58
C ILE A 249 -2.61 -5.91 11.88
N MET A 250 -3.23 -6.59 10.91
CA MET A 250 -3.71 -7.96 11.09
C MET A 250 -2.58 -8.94 11.36
N ILE A 251 -1.43 -8.80 10.70
CA ILE A 251 -0.22 -9.60 10.99
C ILE A 251 0.30 -9.31 12.40
N ALA A 252 0.30 -8.05 12.83
CA ALA A 252 0.71 -7.68 14.17
C ALA A 252 -0.23 -8.26 15.23
N ILE A 253 -1.55 -8.19 15.03
CA ILE A 253 -2.57 -8.83 15.88
C ILE A 253 -2.33 -10.35 15.93
N LEU A 254 -2.11 -10.99 14.79
CA LEU A 254 -1.78 -12.42 14.72
C LEU A 254 -0.55 -12.77 15.56
N LYS A 255 0.51 -11.96 15.48
CA LYS A 255 1.74 -12.20 16.25
C LYS A 255 1.54 -12.04 17.77
N LEU A 256 0.58 -11.21 18.20
CA LEU A 256 0.27 -11.02 19.61
C LEU A 256 -0.50 -12.22 20.21
N ASP A 257 -1.28 -12.95 19.41
CA ASP A 257 -2.07 -14.13 19.84
C ASP A 257 -2.09 -15.22 18.76
N TYR A 258 -0.92 -15.78 18.44
CA TYR A 258 -0.79 -16.73 17.32
C TYR A 258 -1.56 -18.03 17.55
N ASP A 259 -1.40 -18.63 18.74
CA ASP A 259 -2.07 -19.90 19.07
C ASP A 259 -3.58 -19.72 19.24
N GLY A 260 -4.01 -18.63 19.88
CA GLY A 260 -5.43 -18.32 20.03
C GLY A 260 -6.09 -18.02 18.69
N TYR A 261 -5.39 -17.41 17.74
CA TYR A 261 -5.88 -17.21 16.38
C TYR A 261 -6.16 -18.53 15.66
N LEU A 262 -5.23 -19.48 15.67
CA LEU A 262 -5.41 -20.76 14.98
C LEU A 262 -6.64 -21.49 15.49
N GLN A 263 -6.86 -21.48 16.81
CA GLN A 263 -8.06 -22.05 17.41
C GLN A 263 -9.33 -21.33 16.95
N LYS A 264 -9.36 -20.00 17.02
CA LYS A 264 -10.49 -19.17 16.59
C LYS A 264 -10.87 -19.37 15.12
N VAL A 265 -9.90 -19.46 14.22
CA VAL A 265 -10.16 -19.73 12.80
C VAL A 265 -10.71 -21.13 12.59
N MET A 266 -10.14 -22.14 13.25
CA MET A 266 -10.68 -23.49 13.20
C MET A 266 -12.14 -23.53 13.67
N ASP A 267 -12.46 -22.85 14.76
CA ASP A 267 -13.84 -22.77 15.29
C ASP A 267 -14.80 -22.06 14.31
N GLY A 268 -14.34 -20.99 13.66
CA GLY A 268 -15.13 -20.28 12.64
C GLY A 268 -15.35 -21.11 11.38
N ASP A 269 -14.30 -21.73 10.85
CA ASP A 269 -14.35 -22.59 9.66
C ASP A 269 -15.23 -23.82 9.90
N LEU A 270 -15.31 -24.33 11.14
CA LEU A 270 -16.24 -25.40 11.50
C LEU A 270 -17.70 -24.99 11.35
N ILE A 271 -18.08 -23.75 11.72
CA ILE A 271 -19.45 -23.24 11.52
C ILE A 271 -19.77 -23.19 10.03
N PHE A 272 -18.88 -22.63 9.21
CA PHE A 272 -19.07 -22.60 7.76
C PHE A 272 -19.09 -24.01 7.17
N ARG A 273 -18.19 -24.91 7.58
CA ARG A 273 -18.19 -26.30 7.12
C ARG A 273 -19.49 -27.01 7.47
N ASP A 274 -19.96 -26.94 8.71
CA ASP A 274 -21.20 -27.61 9.12
C ASP A 274 -22.43 -27.00 8.45
N GLU A 275 -22.47 -25.70 8.22
CA GLU A 275 -23.55 -25.06 7.46
C GLU A 275 -23.52 -25.45 5.98
N TYR A 276 -22.35 -25.48 5.33
CA TYR A 276 -22.22 -25.95 3.95
C TYR A 276 -22.53 -27.45 3.80
N THR A 277 -22.16 -28.27 4.79
CA THR A 277 -22.42 -29.73 4.78
C THR A 277 -23.88 -30.04 5.10
N LYS A 278 -24.57 -29.25 5.94
CA LYS A 278 -26.01 -29.38 6.20
C LYS A 278 -26.89 -28.82 5.08
N VAL A 279 -26.42 -27.81 4.34
CA VAL A 279 -27.13 -27.24 3.19
C VAL A 279 -26.94 -28.08 1.91
N GLN A 280 -25.88 -28.90 1.82
CA GLN A 280 -25.71 -29.88 0.75
C GLN A 280 -25.94 -31.32 1.21
N GLY A 281 -27.21 -31.73 1.27
CA GLY A 281 -27.57 -33.15 1.17
C GLY A 281 -27.29 -33.76 -0.22
N ILE A 282 -26.13 -33.50 -0.82
CA ILE A 282 -25.80 -33.93 -2.21
C ILE A 282 -24.37 -34.50 -2.39
N TYR A 283 -23.44 -34.36 -1.46
CA TYR A 283 -22.12 -35.02 -1.62
C TYR A 283 -21.83 -36.01 -0.51
N ASP A 284 -22.46 -37.17 -0.65
CA ASP A 284 -21.99 -38.41 -0.06
C ASP A 284 -20.71 -38.86 -0.81
N PHE A 285 -19.55 -38.63 -0.22
CA PHE A 285 -18.28 -39.21 -0.67
C PHE A 285 -17.95 -40.50 0.09
N SER A 286 -18.94 -41.26 0.54
CA SER A 286 -18.75 -42.65 0.96
C SER A 286 -18.89 -43.62 -0.21
N HIS A 287 -18.07 -43.51 -1.27
CA HIS A 287 -17.75 -44.63 -2.18
C HIS A 287 -16.56 -44.32 -3.11
N LYS A 288 -15.34 -44.59 -2.63
CA LYS A 288 -14.33 -45.50 -3.23
C LYS A 288 -12.95 -45.28 -2.63
#